data_AF-A0A6N2LA83-F1
#
_entry.id   AF-A0A6N2LA83-F1
#
_cell.length_a   1.000
_cell.length_b   1.000
_cell.length_c   1.000
_cell.angle_alpha   90.00
_cell.angle_beta   90.00
_cell.angle_gamma   90.00
#
_symmetry.space_group_name_H-M   'P 1'
#
loop_
_entity.id
_entity.type
_entity.pdbx_description
1 polymer ?
#
loop_
_entity_poly.entity_id
_entity_poly.type
_entity_poly.pdbx_seq_one_letter_code
_entity_poly.pdbx_strand_id
1 'polypeptide(L)' 'MQSEEEEEQKANKKVESHQFHPAIAPLIFQFFVAPLQGNSPDQTIIDANLEKLGKVLDLTYMKLS' A
#
# COMPACT_ATOMS: atom_id res chain seq x y z
N MET A 1 -5.80 -20.83 19.39
CA MET A 1 -5.87 -19.46 19.93
C MET A 1 -4.53 -18.72 19.82
N GLN A 2 -3.52 -18.91 20.69
CA GLN A 2 -2.24 -18.19 20.55
C GLN A 2 -1.48 -18.49 19.24
N SER A 3 -1.56 -19.71 18.72
CA SER A 3 -0.91 -20.10 17.46
C SER A 3 -1.60 -19.53 16.21
N GLU A 4 -2.91 -19.31 16.26
CA GLU A 4 -3.68 -18.75 15.14
C GLU A 4 -3.46 -17.23 15.04
N GLU A 5 -3.37 -16.56 16.19
CA GLU A 5 -3.10 -15.12 16.28
C GLU A 5 -1.69 -14.77 15.75
N GLU A 6 -0.69 -15.61 16.02
CA GLU A 6 0.66 -15.45 15.45
C GLU A 6 0.70 -15.63 13.93
N GLU A 7 -0.09 -16.57 13.40
CA GLU A 7 -0.18 -16.83 11.96
C GLU A 7 -0.86 -15.68 11.23
N GLU A 8 -1.91 -15.11 11.82
CA GLU A 8 -2.61 -13.92 11.34
C GLU A 8 -1.70 -12.68 11.36
N GLN A 9 -0.96 -12.44 12.44
CA GLN A 9 0.01 -11.34 12.51
C GLN A 9 1.10 -11.47 11.43
N LYS A 10 1.57 -12.69 11.16
CA LYS A 10 2.56 -12.95 10.11
C LYS A 10 1.97 -12.72 8.71
N ALA A 11 0.72 -13.10 8.48
CA ALA A 11 0.01 -12.82 7.25
C ALA A 11 -0.15 -11.31 7.02
N ASN A 12 -0.56 -10.56 8.05
CA ASN A 12 -0.70 -9.10 7.98
C ASN A 12 0.62 -8.39 7.66
N LYS A 13 1.71 -8.74 8.36
CA LYS A 13 3.06 -8.20 8.05
C LYS A 13 3.48 -8.49 6.60
N LYS A 14 3.11 -9.65 6.05
CA LYS A 14 3.43 -10.00 4.67
C LYS A 14 2.66 -9.13 3.66
N VAL A 15 1.37 -8.89 3.90
CA VAL A 15 0.55 -7.98 3.09
C VAL A 15 1.10 -6.55 3.16
N GLU A 16 1.42 -6.06 4.35
CA GLU A 16 2.01 -4.72 4.54
C GLU A 16 3.30 -4.53 3.73
N SER A 17 4.23 -5.49 3.84
CA SER A 17 5.56 -5.39 3.22
C SER A 17 5.55 -5.62 1.70
N HIS A 18 4.76 -6.56 1.19
CA HIS A 18 4.83 -6.99 -0.21
C HIS A 18 3.77 -6.37 -1.11
N GLN A 19 2.68 -5.86 -0.54
CA GLN A 19 1.55 -5.37 -1.32
C GLN A 19 1.24 -3.90 -1.00
N PHE A 20 1.13 -3.55 0.29
CA PHE A 20 0.79 -2.19 0.69
C PHE A 20 1.95 -1.20 0.48
N HIS A 21 3.13 -1.47 1.03
CA HIS A 21 4.28 -0.58 0.94
C HIS A 21 4.66 -0.22 -0.52
N PRO A 22 4.72 -1.18 -1.47
CA PRO A 22 4.98 -0.88 -2.87
C PRO A 22 3.89 -0.05 -3.57
N ALA A 23 2.65 -0.07 -3.08
CA ALA A 23 1.56 0.71 -3.64
C ALA A 23 1.49 2.14 -3.05
N ILE A 24 1.79 2.31 -1.77
CA ILE A 24 1.71 3.62 -1.09
C ILE A 24 2.99 4.46 -1.25
N ALA A 25 4.17 3.84 -1.25
CA ALA A 25 5.44 4.57 -1.30
C ALA A 25 5.58 5.48 -2.55
N PRO A 26 5.18 5.05 -3.76
CA PRO A 26 5.18 5.93 -4.93
C PRO A 26 4.25 7.12 -4.79
N LEU A 27 3.10 6.96 -4.13
CA LEU A 27 2.16 8.06 -3.89
C LEU A 27 2.76 9.09 -2.93
N ILE A 28 3.38 8.63 -1.84
CA ILE A 28 4.11 9.51 -0.92
C ILE A 28 5.20 10.28 -1.65
N PHE A 29 5.96 9.60 -2.52
CA PHE A 29 6.98 10.26 -3.32
C PHE A 29 6.38 11.33 -4.23
N GLN A 30 5.33 11.01 -5.00
CA GLN A 30 4.72 11.95 -5.95
C GLN A 30 4.09 13.16 -5.26
N PHE A 31 3.42 12.99 -4.11
CA PHE A 31 2.74 14.10 -3.44
C PHE A 31 3.62 14.92 -2.50
N PHE A 32 4.68 14.32 -1.93
CA PHE A 32 5.49 15.00 -0.91
C PHE A 32 6.93 15.21 -1.35
N VAL A 33 7.58 14.21 -1.96
CA VAL A 33 9.01 14.31 -2.30
C VAL A 33 9.24 15.06 -3.61
N ALA A 34 8.48 14.75 -4.66
CA ALA A 34 8.63 15.39 -5.96
C ALA A 34 8.43 16.91 -5.90
N PRO A 35 7.39 17.46 -5.22
CA PRO A 35 7.24 18.90 -5.08
C PRO A 35 8.38 19.56 -4.31
N LEU A 36 8.92 18.90 -3.27
CA LEU A 36 10.07 19.40 -2.52
C LEU A 36 11.36 19.43 -3.38
N GLN A 37 11.44 18.62 -4.43
CA GLN A 37 12.53 18.62 -5.40
C GLN A 37 12.29 19.59 -6.58
N GLY A 38 11.18 20.35 -6.58
CA GLY A 38 10.80 21.24 -7.68
C GLY A 38 10.20 20.54 -8.89
N ASN A 39 9.90 19.24 -8.77
CA ASN A 39 9.23 18.47 -9.82
C ASN A 39 7.71 18.53 -9.63
N SER A 40 6.97 18.59 -10.74
CA SER A 40 5.52 18.37 -10.70
C SER A 40 5.23 16.88 -10.51
N PRO A 41 4.19 16.52 -9.73
CA PRO A 41 3.78 15.12 -9.60
C PRO A 41 3.40 14.49 -10.95
N ASP A 42 3.81 13.25 -11.17
CA ASP A 42 3.47 12.46 -12.36
C ASP A 42 2.12 11.76 -12.15
N GLN A 43 1.11 12.23 -12.88
CA GLN A 43 -0.25 11.70 -12.80
C GLN A 43 -0.35 10.22 -13.22
N THR A 44 0.49 9.77 -14.16
CA THR A 44 0.48 8.37 -14.61
C THR A 44 0.93 7.44 -13.49
N ILE A 45 1.93 7.86 -12.71
CA ILE A 45 2.42 7.12 -11.54
C ILE A 45 1.35 7.14 -10.45
N ILE A 46 0.67 8.26 -10.24
CA ILE A 46 -0.39 8.39 -9.25
C ILE A 46 -1.54 7.43 -9.56
N ASP A 47 -2.09 7.48 -10.77
CA ASP A 47 -3.26 6.68 -11.18
C ASP A 47 -2.97 5.17 -11.07
N ALA A 48 -1.81 4.74 -11.59
CA ALA A 48 -1.42 3.34 -11.57
C ALA A 48 -1.22 2.78 -10.16
N ASN A 49 -0.79 3.61 -9.20
CA ASN A 49 -0.57 3.17 -7.81
C ASN A 49 -1.81 3.32 -6.94
N LEU A 50 -2.70 4.26 -7.24
CA LEU A 50 -4.04 4.33 -6.62
C LEU A 50 -4.86 3.07 -6.95
N GLU A 51 -4.84 2.61 -8.20
CA GLU A 51 -5.53 1.37 -8.58
C GLU A 51 -4.97 0.15 -7.82
N LYS A 52 -3.64 0.05 -7.69
CA LYS A 52 -3.00 -1.02 -6.91
C LYS A 52 -3.36 -0.95 -5.44
N LEU A 53 -3.32 0.25 -4.85
CA LEU A 53 -3.63 0.46 -3.44
C LEU A 53 -5.09 0.06 -3.15
N GLY A 54 -6.03 0.43 -4.02
CA GLY A 54 -7.43 0.01 -3.93
C GLY A 54 -7.57 -1.51 -3.85
N LYS A 55 -6.92 -2.25 -4.75
CA LYS A 55 -6.95 -3.73 -4.75
C LYS A 55 -6.39 -4.34 -3.45
N VAL A 56 -5.33 -3.77 -2.89
CA VAL A 56 -4.75 -4.25 -1.61
C VAL A 56 -5.70 -4.01 -0.46
N LEU A 57 -6.34 -2.85 -0.42
CA LEU A 57 -7.33 -2.52 0.61
C LEU A 57 -8.58 -3.38 0.49
N ASP A 58 -9.12 -3.57 -0.72
CA ASP A 58 -10.30 -4.41 -0.98
C ASP A 58 -10.08 -5.86 -0.53
N LEU A 59 -8.90 -6.43 -0.82
CA LEU A 59 -8.51 -7.77 -0.32
C LEU A 59 -8.45 -7.84 1.21
N THR A 60 -7.99 -6.77 1.85
CA THR A 60 -7.88 -6.70 3.31
C THR A 60 -9.28 -6.62 3.95
N TYR A 61 -10.17 -5.79 3.42
CA TYR A 61 -11.54 -5.65 3.93
C TYR A 61 -12.37 -6.93 3.74
N MET A 62 -12.20 -7.66 2.62
CA MET A 62 -12.86 -8.96 2.41
C MET A 62 -12.37 -10.06 3.38
N LYS A 63 -11.16 -9.94 3.92
CA LYS A 63 -10.61 -10.89 4.91
C LYS A 63 -11.13 -10.63 6.33
N LEU A 64 -11.63 -9.43 6.60
CA LEU A 64 -12.15 -9.00 7.90
C LEU A 64 -13.69 -9.11 8.01
N SER A 65 -14.39 -9.45 6.92
CA SER A 65 -15.84 -9.72 6.86
C SER A 65 -16.14 -11.21 6.87
#